data_AF-A0A5K1E5E7-F1
#
_entry.id   AF-A0A5K1E5E7-F1
#
_cell.length_a   1.000
_cell.length_b   1.000
_cell.length_c   1.000
_cell.angle_alpha   90.00
_cell.angle_beta   90.00
_cell.angle_gamma   90.00
#
_symmetry.space_group_name_H-M   'P 1'
#
loop_
_entity.id
_entity.type
_entity.pdbx_description
1 polymer ?
#
loop_
_entity_poly.entity_id
_entity_poly.type
_entity_poly.pdbx_seq_one_letter_code
_entity_poly.pdbx_strand_id
1 'polypeptide(L)'
;LVKILKKYDKRTGALMRLPFIQRVLCQPFFSTDLLYKLIKECERMLDQLFPAEEPTVSGAAGGCESDPEERKEEGSKPVLKEAPELEEIEYMESLYMKSTMSALRVLKEIRSGSSTVSVFSLPPIQTAGAEETWSKIPHLEQIKVAK
;
A
#
# COMPACT_ATOMS: atom_id res chain seq x y z
N LEU A 1 -20.96 22.70 2.84
CA LEU A 1 -21.51 24.00 3.33
C LEU A 1 -21.98 24.95 2.21
N VAL A 2 -21.17 25.18 1.17
CA VAL A 2 -21.49 26.08 0.04
C VAL A 2 -22.87 25.83 -0.60
N LYS A 3 -23.25 24.58 -0.82
CA LYS A 3 -24.55 24.22 -1.43
C LYS A 3 -25.75 24.56 -0.52
N ILE A 4 -25.58 24.45 0.80
CA ILE A 4 -26.61 24.75 1.79
C ILE A 4 -26.82 26.26 1.86
N LEU A 5 -25.73 27.03 1.97
CA LEU A 5 -25.78 28.50 1.95
C LEU A 5 -26.42 29.02 0.66
N LYS A 6 -26.04 28.45 -0.50
CA LYS A 6 -26.67 28.79 -1.78
C LYS A 6 -28.18 28.56 -1.78
N LYS A 7 -28.66 27.48 -1.13
CA LYS A 7 -30.10 27.18 -1.05
C LYS A 7 -30.83 28.13 -0.11
N TYR A 8 -30.23 28.46 1.04
CA TYR A 8 -30.78 29.42 1.99
C TYR A 8 -30.93 30.80 1.35
N ASP A 9 -29.85 31.35 0.78
CA ASP A 9 -29.87 32.64 0.10
C ASP A 9 -30.91 32.67 -1.04
N LYS A 10 -31.03 31.57 -1.80
CA LYS A 10 -32.01 31.46 -2.89
C LYS A 10 -33.47 31.44 -2.41
N ARG A 11 -33.75 30.88 -1.24
CA ARG A 11 -35.11 30.80 -0.67
C ARG A 11 -35.50 32.04 0.12
N THR A 12 -34.55 32.64 0.82
CA THR A 12 -34.81 33.71 1.79
C THR A 12 -34.41 35.09 1.25
N GLY A 13 -33.60 35.16 0.18
CA GLY A 13 -33.03 36.40 -0.33
C GLY A 13 -31.94 37.03 0.57
N ALA A 14 -31.73 36.47 1.76
CA ALA A 14 -30.68 36.88 2.67
C ALA A 14 -29.31 36.50 2.08
N LEU A 15 -28.34 37.43 2.10
CA LEU A 15 -26.99 37.21 1.54
C LEU A 15 -26.03 36.68 2.63
N MET A 16 -26.34 35.51 3.18
CA MET A 16 -25.60 34.95 4.33
C MET A 16 -24.37 34.14 3.93
N ARG A 17 -24.22 33.80 2.65
CA ARG A 17 -23.10 33.00 2.14
C ARG A 17 -21.72 33.57 2.50
N LEU A 18 -21.47 34.85 2.24
CA LEU A 18 -20.15 35.47 2.43
C LEU A 18 -19.71 35.50 3.91
N PRO A 19 -20.48 36.09 4.85
CA PRO A 19 -20.08 36.15 6.26
C PRO A 19 -20.00 34.78 6.93
N PHE A 20 -20.72 33.77 6.40
CA PHE A 20 -20.62 32.41 6.92
C PHE A 20 -19.38 31.68 6.40
N ILE A 21 -19.06 31.79 5.11
CA ILE A 21 -17.85 31.16 4.54
C ILE A 21 -16.60 31.69 5.26
N GLN A 22 -16.48 33.01 5.43
CA GLN A 22 -15.33 33.59 6.13
C GLN A 22 -15.14 33.01 7.52
N ARG A 23 -16.23 32.82 8.28
CA ARG A 23 -16.18 32.20 9.62
C ARG A 23 -15.79 30.72 9.58
N VAL A 24 -16.28 29.97 8.60
CA VAL A 24 -15.97 28.54 8.44
C VAL A 24 -14.53 28.29 8.03
N LEU A 25 -13.97 29.14 7.16
CA LEU A 25 -12.57 29.00 6.72
C LEU A 25 -11.58 29.13 7.88
N CYS A 26 -11.95 29.85 8.94
CA CYS A 26 -11.15 29.98 10.16
C CYS A 26 -11.34 28.84 11.16
N GLN A 27 -12.20 27.84 10.87
CA GLN A 27 -12.44 26.73 11.77
C GLN A 27 -11.34 25.67 11.64
N PRO A 28 -10.96 25.00 12.74
CA PRO A 28 -9.87 24.02 12.74
C PRO A 28 -10.16 22.81 11.85
N PHE A 29 -11.42 22.47 11.60
CA PHE A 29 -11.79 21.38 10.69
C PHE A 29 -11.60 21.73 9.21
N PHE A 30 -11.41 23.01 8.89
CA PHE A 30 -11.17 23.47 7.51
C PHE A 30 -9.67 23.58 7.20
N SER A 31 -8.80 23.42 8.21
CA SER A 31 -7.35 23.41 8.04
C SER A 31 -6.88 22.21 7.22
N THR A 32 -6.07 22.46 6.19
CA THR A 32 -5.50 21.42 5.32
C THR A 32 -4.01 21.18 5.59
N ASP A 33 -3.44 21.80 6.62
CA ASP A 33 -2.00 21.77 6.90
C ASP A 33 -1.47 20.36 7.10
N LEU A 34 -2.24 19.51 7.80
CA LEU A 34 -1.88 18.11 8.01
C LEU A 34 -1.89 17.31 6.70
N LEU A 35 -2.90 17.53 5.87
CA LEU A 35 -3.01 16.88 4.55
C LEU A 35 -1.87 17.32 3.63
N TYR A 36 -1.52 18.61 3.63
CA TYR A 36 -0.40 19.13 2.87
C TYR A 36 0.93 18.49 3.29
N LYS A 37 1.17 18.35 4.60
CA LYS A 37 2.36 17.64 5.11
C LYS A 37 2.40 16.18 4.67
N LEU A 38 1.27 15.48 4.74
CA LEU A 38 1.18 14.10 4.28
C LEU A 38 1.50 13.98 2.80
N ILE A 39 0.88 14.82 1.95
CA ILE A 39 1.11 14.81 0.51
C ILE A 39 2.59 15.09 0.20
N LYS A 40 3.21 16.06 0.88
CA LYS A 40 4.63 16.38 0.68
C LYS A 40 5.55 15.22 1.05
N GLU A 41 5.22 14.49 2.11
CA GLU A 41 5.99 13.31 2.48
C GLU A 41 5.82 12.17 1.47
N CYS A 42 4.61 11.98 0.93
CA CYS A 42 4.38 11.04 -0.17
C CYS A 42 5.14 11.43 -1.44
N GLU A 43 5.14 12.71 -1.82
CA GLU A 43 5.94 13.21 -2.95
C GLU A 43 7.42 12.91 -2.75
N ARG A 44 7.99 13.20 -1.57
CA ARG A 44 9.39 12.90 -1.24
C ARG A 44 9.72 11.42 -1.34
N MET A 45 8.82 10.55 -0.88
CA MET A 45 8.99 9.09 -1.01
C MET A 45 8.97 8.64 -2.47
N LEU A 46 8.09 9.24 -3.29
CA LEU A 46 8.02 8.93 -4.72
C LEU A 46 9.26 9.41 -5.46
N ASP A 47 9.78 10.60 -5.15
CA ASP A 47 11.03 11.12 -5.73
C ASP A 47 12.23 10.21 -5.41
N GLN A 48 12.24 9.56 -4.24
CA GLN A 48 13.28 8.60 -3.87
C GLN A 48 13.13 7.25 -4.59
N LEU A 49 11.89 6.82 -4.83
CA LEU A 49 11.60 5.54 -5.48
C LEU A 49 11.73 5.63 -7.01
N PHE A 50 11.48 6.82 -7.56
CA PHE A 50 11.63 7.16 -8.96
C PHE A 50 12.48 8.42 -9.09
N PRO A 51 13.80 8.34 -8.85
CA PRO A 51 14.69 9.45 -9.10
C PRO A 51 14.49 9.89 -10.55
N ALA A 52 14.13 11.15 -10.75
CA ALA A 52 14.13 11.71 -12.09
C ALA A 52 15.58 11.59 -12.60
N GLU A 53 15.81 10.71 -13.57
CA GLU A 53 16.97 10.75 -14.45
C GLU A 53 16.88 12.09 -15.19
N GLU A 54 17.37 13.16 -14.55
CA GLU A 54 17.70 14.41 -15.23
C GLU A 54 18.72 14.03 -16.32
N PRO A 55 18.39 14.19 -17.62
CA PRO A 55 19.40 14.01 -18.65
C PRO A 55 20.46 15.07 -18.42
N THR A 56 21.58 14.63 -17.86
CA THR A 56 22.82 15.38 -17.73
C THR A 56 23.31 15.74 -19.13
N VAL A 57 22.83 16.86 -19.67
CA VAL A 57 23.42 17.47 -20.85
C VAL A 57 24.66 18.26 -20.42
N SER A 58 25.79 17.55 -20.56
CA SER A 58 27.04 18.01 -21.16
C SER A 58 27.77 19.24 -20.60
N GLY A 59 28.99 18.99 -20.09
CA GLY A 59 30.09 19.96 -20.24
C GLY A 59 31.30 19.76 -19.33
N ALA A 60 32.31 19.05 -19.86
CA ALA A 60 33.76 19.20 -19.61
C ALA A 60 34.52 18.11 -18.78
N ALA A 61 35.17 17.23 -19.56
CA ALA A 61 36.60 16.89 -19.53
C ALA A 61 37.22 16.00 -18.42
N GLY A 62 37.79 14.87 -18.90
CA GLY A 62 38.87 14.08 -18.28
C GLY A 62 38.37 12.82 -17.57
N GLY A 63 38.54 11.58 -18.03
CA GLY A 63 39.63 10.99 -18.82
C GLY A 63 40.38 9.99 -17.92
N CYS A 64 40.14 8.69 -18.10
CA CYS A 64 41.13 7.59 -18.14
C CYS A 64 40.43 6.25 -17.89
N GLU A 65 40.41 5.40 -18.92
CA GLU A 65 40.09 3.98 -18.81
C GLU A 65 41.25 3.22 -18.16
N SER A 66 40.95 2.11 -17.44
CA SER A 66 41.76 0.87 -17.43
C SER A 66 41.11 -0.18 -16.51
N ASP A 67 40.56 -1.23 -17.11
CA ASP A 67 40.69 -2.64 -16.66
C ASP A 67 41.84 -3.24 -17.54
N PRO A 68 42.57 -4.35 -17.21
CA PRO A 68 42.02 -5.61 -16.67
C PRO A 68 42.93 -6.47 -15.74
N GLU A 69 42.31 -7.54 -15.21
CA GLU A 69 42.82 -8.93 -15.05
C GLU A 69 43.51 -9.49 -13.76
N GLU A 70 42.91 -10.62 -13.33
CA GLU A 70 43.43 -11.88 -12.74
C GLU A 70 44.22 -11.94 -11.40
N ARG A 71 43.66 -12.71 -10.42
CA ARG A 71 44.28 -13.95 -9.88
C ARG A 71 43.36 -14.75 -8.95
N LYS A 72 43.44 -16.08 -9.09
CA LYS A 72 42.88 -17.14 -8.25
C LYS A 72 43.51 -17.16 -6.85
N GLU A 73 42.76 -17.54 -5.81
CA GLU A 73 43.16 -18.59 -4.86
C GLU A 73 42.01 -19.07 -3.97
N GLU A 74 42.14 -20.32 -3.56
CA GLU A 74 41.21 -21.19 -2.85
C GLU A 74 40.94 -20.78 -1.41
N GLY A 75 39.80 -21.27 -0.89
CA GLY A 75 39.77 -21.82 0.45
C GLY A 75 39.35 -20.88 1.57
N SER A 76 38.05 -20.81 1.81
CA SER A 76 37.46 -21.25 3.09
C SER A 76 35.98 -20.97 3.09
N LYS A 77 35.17 -22.02 3.26
CA LYS A 77 33.78 -21.89 3.68
C LYS A 77 33.77 -21.43 5.15
N PRO A 78 33.27 -20.24 5.51
CA PRO A 78 32.67 -20.07 6.81
C PRO A 78 31.25 -20.65 6.72
N VAL A 79 31.07 -21.76 7.41
CA VAL A 79 29.79 -22.43 7.66
C VAL A 79 28.71 -21.39 7.98
N LEU A 80 27.77 -21.24 7.05
CA LEU A 80 26.62 -20.37 7.14
C LEU A 80 25.67 -20.91 8.23
N LYS A 81 25.37 -20.05 9.21
CA LYS A 81 24.27 -20.26 10.16
C LYS A 81 22.94 -20.02 9.43
N GLU A 82 22.55 -20.94 8.55
CA GLU A 82 21.40 -20.78 7.64
C GLU A 82 20.10 -21.46 8.12
N ALA A 83 20.06 -22.00 9.34
CA ALA A 83 18.88 -22.72 9.81
C ALA A 83 17.69 -21.85 10.29
N PRO A 84 17.87 -20.77 11.09
CA PRO A 84 16.72 -20.07 11.68
C PRO A 84 16.01 -19.11 10.71
N GLU A 85 16.73 -18.58 9.71
CA GLU A 85 16.19 -17.58 8.77
C GLU A 85 15.23 -18.20 7.75
N LEU A 86 15.51 -19.44 7.30
CA LEU A 86 14.64 -20.17 6.38
C LEU A 86 13.31 -20.57 7.04
N GLU A 87 13.35 -20.95 8.31
CA GLU A 87 12.17 -21.38 9.08
C GLU A 87 11.27 -20.18 9.44
N GLU A 88 11.86 -19.00 9.67
CA GLU A 88 11.13 -17.75 9.84
C GLU A 88 10.46 -17.30 8.52
N ILE A 89 11.15 -17.44 7.38
CA ILE A 89 10.58 -17.15 6.06
C ILE A 89 9.39 -18.07 5.75
N GLU A 90 9.51 -19.38 5.99
CA GLU A 90 8.41 -20.34 5.78
C GLU A 90 7.22 -20.06 6.71
N TYR A 91 7.48 -19.69 7.97
CA TYR A 91 6.44 -19.30 8.91
C TYR A 91 5.68 -18.04 8.44
N MET A 92 6.41 -17.02 8.01
CA MET A 92 5.83 -15.79 7.49
C MET A 92 5.01 -16.05 6.22
N GLU A 93 5.52 -16.87 5.30
CA GLU A 93 4.80 -17.29 4.10
C GLU A 93 3.49 -18.02 4.46
N SER A 94 3.53 -18.94 5.43
CA SER A 94 2.34 -19.64 5.95
C SER A 94 1.31 -18.67 6.55
N LEU A 95 1.77 -17.65 7.28
CA LEU A 95 0.90 -16.63 7.89
C LEU A 95 0.20 -15.77 6.83
N TYR A 96 0.94 -15.30 5.83
CA TYR A 96 0.36 -14.53 4.72
C TYR A 96 -0.61 -15.36 3.89
N MET A 97 -0.29 -16.64 3.66
CA MET A 97 -1.18 -17.59 2.98
C MET A 97 -2.50 -17.75 3.75
N LYS A 98 -2.44 -18.03 5.06
CA LYS A 98 -3.63 -18.16 5.94
C LYS A 98 -4.47 -16.89 5.96
N SER A 99 -3.83 -15.72 6.05
CA SER A 99 -4.50 -14.42 6.04
C SER A 99 -5.21 -14.16 4.71
N THR A 100 -4.54 -14.45 3.58
CA THR A 100 -5.11 -14.33 2.24
C THR A 100 -6.33 -15.24 2.05
N MET A 101 -6.25 -16.49 2.51
CA MET A 101 -7.36 -17.43 2.46
C MET A 101 -8.57 -16.95 3.28
N SER A 102 -8.34 -16.41 4.47
CA SER A 102 -9.41 -15.82 5.30
C SER A 102 -10.06 -14.62 4.60
N ALA A 103 -9.27 -13.71 4.05
CA ALA A 103 -9.77 -12.55 3.32
C ALA A 103 -10.61 -12.95 2.10
N LEU A 104 -10.16 -13.93 1.31
CA LEU A 104 -10.90 -14.43 0.15
C LEU A 104 -12.26 -15.04 0.53
N ARG A 105 -12.34 -15.78 1.64
CA ARG A 105 -13.59 -16.33 2.16
C ARG A 105 -14.57 -15.22 2.55
N VAL A 106 -14.11 -14.23 3.30
CA VAL A 106 -14.92 -13.08 3.72
C VAL A 106 -15.43 -12.30 2.51
N LEU A 107 -14.57 -12.04 1.51
CA LEU A 107 -14.96 -11.35 0.27
C LEU A 107 -16.00 -12.13 -0.52
N LYS A 108 -15.92 -13.47 -0.53
CA LYS A 108 -16.92 -14.33 -1.17
C LYS A 108 -18.27 -14.21 -0.48
N GLU A 109 -18.31 -14.30 0.85
CA GLU A 109 -19.54 -14.18 1.64
C GLU A 109 -20.23 -12.83 1.45
N ILE A 110 -19.46 -11.74 1.51
CA ILE A 110 -19.97 -10.37 1.31
C ILE A 110 -20.55 -10.20 -0.11
N ARG A 111 -19.92 -10.80 -1.13
CA ARG A 111 -20.37 -10.70 -2.52
C ARG A 111 -21.51 -11.67 -2.87
N SER A 112 -21.67 -12.77 -2.14
CA SER A 112 -22.77 -13.73 -2.34
C SER A 112 -24.02 -13.43 -1.51
N GLY A 113 -23.91 -12.67 -0.42
CA GLY A 113 -24.95 -12.53 0.61
C GLY A 113 -25.99 -11.43 0.40
N SER A 114 -26.00 -10.70 -0.71
CA SER A 114 -26.99 -9.62 -0.90
C SER A 114 -28.32 -10.14 -1.46
N SER A 115 -29.40 -9.98 -0.70
CA SER A 115 -30.77 -10.30 -1.13
C SER A 115 -31.27 -9.41 -2.29
N THR A 116 -30.58 -8.29 -2.57
CA THR A 116 -30.87 -7.44 -3.72
C THR A 116 -29.61 -7.26 -4.55
N VAL A 117 -29.57 -7.89 -5.71
CA VAL A 117 -28.55 -7.65 -6.73
C VAL A 117 -28.97 -6.39 -7.50
N SER A 118 -28.15 -5.34 -7.42
CA SER A 118 -28.34 -4.09 -8.16
C SER A 118 -27.31 -3.98 -9.27
N VAL A 119 -27.52 -3.10 -10.26
CA VAL A 119 -26.52 -2.80 -11.31
C VAL A 119 -25.21 -2.24 -10.76
N PHE A 120 -25.22 -1.76 -9.51
CA PHE A 120 -24.03 -1.28 -8.78
C PHE A 120 -23.38 -2.36 -7.92
N SER A 121 -23.94 -3.57 -7.84
CA SER A 121 -23.37 -4.67 -7.08
C SER A 121 -22.14 -5.23 -7.81
N LEU A 122 -21.10 -5.54 -7.04
CA LEU A 122 -19.92 -6.21 -7.59
C LEU A 122 -20.30 -7.64 -8.03
N PRO A 123 -19.75 -8.15 -9.14
CA PRO A 123 -20.07 -9.49 -9.62
C PRO A 123 -19.64 -10.56 -8.60
N PRO A 124 -20.21 -11.78 -8.59
CA PRO A 124 -19.73 -12.85 -7.72
C PRO A 124 -18.25 -13.16 -7.95
N ILE A 125 -17.52 -13.47 -6.87
CA ILE A 125 -16.12 -13.89 -6.97
C ILE A 125 -16.08 -15.36 -7.42
N GLN A 126 -15.47 -15.64 -8.56
CA GLN A 126 -15.33 -17.00 -9.09
C GLN A 126 -14.12 -17.67 -8.43
N THR A 127 -14.34 -18.51 -7.42
CA THR A 127 -13.27 -19.31 -6.77
C THR A 127 -13.34 -20.79 -7.17
N ALA A 128 -13.94 -21.11 -8.32
CA ALA A 128 -14.09 -22.50 -8.75
C ALA A 128 -12.70 -23.12 -8.97
N GLY A 129 -12.36 -24.12 -8.15
CA GLY A 129 -11.10 -24.88 -8.25
C GLY A 129 -9.99 -24.47 -7.27
N ALA A 130 -10.03 -23.26 -6.69
CA ALA A 130 -8.97 -22.81 -5.79
C ALA A 130 -9.03 -23.51 -4.41
N GLU A 131 -10.19 -23.60 -3.77
CA GLU A 131 -10.29 -24.11 -2.39
C GLU A 131 -9.72 -25.53 -2.18
N GLU A 132 -9.85 -26.42 -3.17
CA GLU A 132 -9.33 -27.79 -3.09
C GLU A 132 -7.80 -27.88 -3.24
N THR A 133 -7.20 -26.91 -3.96
CA THR A 133 -5.75 -26.86 -4.17
C THR A 133 -4.99 -26.32 -2.96
N TRP A 134 -5.56 -25.33 -2.26
CA TRP A 134 -4.91 -24.69 -1.11
C TRP A 134 -5.13 -25.41 0.23
N SER A 135 -6.13 -26.30 0.30
CA SER A 135 -6.39 -27.11 1.51
C SER A 135 -5.37 -28.23 1.74
N LYS A 136 -4.46 -28.48 0.79
CA LYS A 136 -3.45 -29.54 0.86
C LYS A 136 -2.11 -29.08 1.47
N ILE A 137 -2.00 -27.83 1.90
CA ILE A 137 -0.76 -27.28 2.44
C ILE A 137 -0.55 -27.79 3.88
N PRO A 138 0.63 -28.37 4.21
CA PRO A 138 0.92 -28.89 5.53
C PRO A 138 0.70 -27.84 6.63
N HIS A 139 0.00 -28.24 7.68
CA HIS A 139 -0.26 -27.40 8.84
C HIS A 139 1.00 -27.36 9.72
N LEU A 140 1.88 -26.36 9.52
CA LEU A 140 2.90 -26.07 10.55
C LEU A 140 2.19 -25.56 11.80
N GLU A 141 2.13 -26.42 12.82
CA GLU A 141 1.71 -26.04 14.17
C GLU A 141 2.65 -24.96 14.71
N GLN A 142 2.07 -23.91 15.27
CA GLN A 142 2.85 -22.88 15.94
C GLN A 142 3.59 -23.51 17.13
N ILE A 143 4.93 -23.40 17.14
CA ILE A 143 5.73 -23.73 18.31
C ILE A 143 5.30 -22.75 19.42
N LYS A 144 4.53 -23.24 20.38
CA LYS A 144 4.22 -22.50 21.61
C LYS A 144 5.52 -22.32 22.37
N VAL A 145 6.09 -21.12 22.30
CA VAL A 145 7.20 -20.71 23.17
C VAL A 145 6.66 -20.66 24.59
N ALA A 146 6.99 -21.68 25.38
CA ALA A 146 6.71 -21.71 26.82
C ALA A 146 7.56 -20.64 27.51
N LYS A 147 6.92 -19.91 28.43
CA LYS A 147 7.48 -18.80 29.19
C LYS A 147 8.25 -19.27 30.41
#